data_AF-A0A654T3T5-F1
#
_entry.id   AF-A0A654T3T5-F1
#
_cell.length_a   1.000
_cell.length_b   1.000
_cell.length_c   1.000
_cell.angle_alpha   90.00
_cell.angle_beta   90.00
_cell.angle_gamma   90.00
#
_symmetry.space_group_name_H-M   'P 1'
#
loop_
_entity.id
_entity.type
_entity.pdbx_description
1 polymer ?
#
loop_
_entity_poly.entity_id
_entity_poly.type
_entity_poly.pdbx_seq_one_letter_code
_entity_poly.pdbx_strand_id
1 'polypeptide(L)'
;MLAAFIEGIRQVAVPPNTGNLRDDLLRLGELICREVGQHASTIRAVLVEVSRNPALNDVLQHQFVDHRKALIQYILQQAVDRGEISSAAISDELWDLLPGYLIFRSIIPNRPPTQDTVQALVDDVILPSLTRSTG
;
A
#
# COMPACT_ATOMS: atom_id res chain seq x y z
N MET A 1 19.29 10.12 -7.88
CA MET A 1 18.61 9.36 -6.81
C MET A 1 17.10 9.39 -6.96
N LEU A 2 16.45 10.56 -7.04
CA LEU A 2 14.99 10.64 -7.25
C LEU A 2 14.50 9.92 -8.53
N ALA A 3 15.13 10.16 -9.69
CA ALA A 3 14.74 9.47 -10.92
C ALA A 3 14.91 7.94 -10.83
N ALA A 4 15.97 7.46 -10.15
CA ALA A 4 16.20 6.03 -9.93
C ALA A 4 15.23 5.44 -8.89
N PHE A 5 14.82 6.24 -7.90
CA PHE A 5 13.77 5.88 -6.96
C PHE A 5 12.43 5.77 -7.66
N ILE A 6 12.01 6.80 -8.40
CA ILE A 6 10.79 6.79 -9.21
C ILE A 6 10.83 5.61 -10.18
N GLU A 7 11.89 5.41 -10.94
CA GLU A 7 11.96 4.29 -11.88
C GLU A 7 11.96 2.93 -11.17
N GLY A 8 12.56 2.82 -9.98
CA GLY A 8 12.54 1.61 -9.17
C GLY A 8 11.15 1.28 -8.59
N ILE A 9 10.35 2.28 -8.25
CA ILE A 9 9.02 2.09 -7.63
C ILE A 9 7.86 2.27 -8.63
N ARG A 10 8.16 2.67 -9.87
CA ARG A 10 7.19 2.88 -10.95
C ARG A 10 6.87 1.52 -11.55
N GLN A 11 6.00 0.79 -10.88
CA GLN A 11 5.29 -0.32 -11.49
C GLN A 11 3.93 0.17 -11.94
N VAL A 12 3.56 -0.15 -13.19
CA VAL A 12 2.14 -0.21 -13.58
C VAL A 12 1.62 -1.50 -12.95
N ALA A 13 1.35 -1.46 -11.64
CA ALA A 13 0.74 -2.60 -10.99
C ALA A 13 -0.68 -2.73 -11.53
N VAL A 14 -0.89 -3.70 -12.41
CA VAL A 14 -2.25 -4.13 -12.76
C VAL A 14 -2.92 -4.50 -11.44
N PRO A 15 -4.04 -3.85 -11.07
CA PRO A 15 -4.72 -4.18 -9.84
C PRO A 15 -5.03 -5.68 -9.78
N PRO A 16 -4.73 -6.36 -8.66
CA PRO A 16 -5.21 -7.71 -8.45
C PRO A 16 -6.73 -7.77 -8.70
N ASN A 17 -7.15 -8.80 -9.42
CA ASN A 17 -8.56 -9.10 -9.65
C ASN A 17 -8.75 -10.62 -9.57
N THR A 18 -8.53 -11.14 -8.38
CA THR A 18 -8.60 -12.56 -8.03
C THR A 18 -10.04 -13.07 -7.85
N GLY A 19 -11.00 -12.15 -7.75
CA GLY A 19 -12.42 -12.43 -7.60
C GLY A 19 -12.97 -12.24 -6.18
N ASN A 20 -12.10 -11.94 -5.20
CA ASN A 20 -12.53 -11.53 -3.85
C ASN A 20 -11.53 -10.53 -3.23
N LEU A 21 -12.03 -9.68 -2.33
CA LEU A 21 -11.28 -8.60 -1.69
C LEU A 21 -10.09 -9.13 -0.89
N ARG A 22 -10.26 -10.24 -0.17
CA ARG A 22 -9.20 -10.80 0.68
C ARG A 22 -7.96 -11.14 -0.15
N ASP A 23 -8.14 -11.91 -1.21
CA ASP A 23 -7.04 -12.36 -2.04
C ASP A 23 -6.42 -11.20 -2.84
N ASP A 24 -7.22 -10.20 -3.22
CA ASP A 24 -6.72 -8.96 -3.84
C ASP A 24 -5.79 -8.19 -2.87
N LEU A 25 -6.19 -8.05 -1.60
CA LEU A 25 -5.36 -7.42 -0.56
C LEU A 25 -4.09 -8.21 -0.26
N LEU A 26 -4.15 -9.55 -0.20
CA LEU A 26 -2.97 -10.39 -0.01
C LEU A 26 -1.97 -10.24 -1.17
N ARG A 27 -2.46 -10.27 -2.41
CA ARG A 27 -1.63 -10.07 -3.61
C ARG A 27 -0.99 -8.68 -3.65
N LEU A 28 -1.75 -7.66 -3.27
CA LEU A 28 -1.22 -6.31 -3.14
C LEU A 28 -0.12 -6.24 -2.06
N GLY A 29 -0.34 -6.85 -0.89
CA GLY A 29 0.67 -6.89 0.16
C GLY A 29 1.94 -7.60 -0.27
N GLU A 30 1.84 -8.72 -1.00
CA GLU A 30 2.98 -9.41 -1.60
C GLU A 30 3.76 -8.51 -2.58
N LEU A 31 3.06 -7.74 -3.43
CA LEU A 31 3.68 -6.78 -4.34
C LEU A 31 4.46 -5.71 -3.56
N ILE A 32 3.83 -5.10 -2.56
CA ILE A 32 4.47 -4.09 -1.71
C ILE A 32 5.70 -4.66 -1.01
N CYS A 33 5.62 -5.87 -0.43
CA CYS A 33 6.75 -6.52 0.23
C CYS A 33 7.94 -6.73 -0.73
N ARG A 34 7.68 -7.17 -1.97
CA ARG A 34 8.72 -7.33 -2.99
C ARG A 34 9.37 -6.00 -3.37
N GLU A 35 8.57 -4.98 -3.66
CA GLU A 35 9.07 -3.64 -4.03
C GLU A 35 9.92 -3.03 -2.93
N VAL A 36 9.39 -3.02 -1.70
CA VAL A 36 10.09 -2.42 -0.58
C VAL A 36 11.35 -3.23 -0.24
N GLY A 37 11.32 -4.56 -0.34
CA GLY A 37 12.49 -5.40 -0.16
C GLY A 37 13.62 -5.09 -1.17
N GLN A 38 13.28 -4.84 -2.43
CA GLN A 38 14.24 -4.48 -3.49
C GLN A 38 14.78 -3.06 -3.33
N HIS A 39 13.96 -2.12 -2.85
CA HIS A 39 14.28 -0.69 -2.87
C HIS A 39 14.48 -0.05 -1.48
N ALA A 40 14.49 -0.82 -0.39
CA ALA A 40 14.52 -0.30 0.99
C ALA A 40 15.64 0.72 1.25
N SER A 41 16.86 0.45 0.77
CA SER A 41 18.00 1.37 0.93
C SER A 41 17.79 2.69 0.17
N THR A 42 17.21 2.62 -1.02
CA THR A 42 16.91 3.78 -1.86
C THR A 42 15.77 4.60 -1.24
N ILE A 43 14.70 3.93 -0.78
CA ILE A 43 13.59 4.56 -0.05
C ILE A 43 14.14 5.32 1.18
N ARG A 44 14.98 4.69 2.00
CA ARG A 44 15.61 5.35 3.16
C ARG A 44 16.41 6.59 2.77
N ALA A 45 17.25 6.50 1.74
CA ALA A 45 18.05 7.64 1.28
C ALA A 45 17.16 8.80 0.80
N VAL A 46 16.09 8.50 0.06
CA VAL A 46 15.15 9.53 -0.42
C VAL A 46 14.38 10.18 0.73
N LEU A 47 13.95 9.42 1.75
CA LEU A 47 13.25 9.99 2.90
C LEU A 47 14.09 11.02 3.66
N VAL A 48 15.41 10.81 3.77
CA VAL A 48 16.33 11.80 4.37
C VAL A 48 16.34 13.09 3.57
N GLU A 49 16.42 12.99 2.24
CA GLU A 49 16.47 14.15 1.34
C GLU A 49 15.14 14.92 1.28
N VAL A 50 14.01 14.21 1.32
CA VAL A 50 12.66 14.80 1.30
C VAL A 50 12.44 15.74 2.50
N SER A 51 13.06 15.46 3.65
CA SER A 51 12.96 16.34 4.83
C SER A 51 13.60 17.72 4.63
N ARG A 52 14.45 17.87 3.61
CA ARG A 52 15.24 19.09 3.32
C ARG A 52 14.90 19.72 1.97
N ASN A 53 14.08 19.06 1.16
CA ASN A 53 13.76 19.50 -0.20
C ASN A 53 12.27 19.32 -0.51
N PRO A 54 11.47 20.40 -0.42
CA PRO A 54 10.03 20.37 -0.71
C PRO A 54 9.67 19.89 -2.12
N ALA A 55 10.51 20.17 -3.13
CA ALA A 55 10.26 19.70 -4.49
C ALA A 55 10.41 18.18 -4.60
N LEU A 56 11.32 17.56 -3.83
CA LEU A 56 11.40 16.11 -3.74
C LEU A 56 10.20 15.51 -3.00
N ASN A 57 9.67 16.22 -1.99
CA ASN A 57 8.44 15.81 -1.31
C ASN A 57 7.26 15.76 -2.29
N ASP A 58 7.06 16.82 -3.07
CA ASP A 58 5.99 16.92 -4.06
C ASP A 58 6.03 15.77 -5.08
N VAL A 59 7.23 15.48 -5.60
CA VAL A 59 7.41 14.36 -6.52
C VAL A 59 7.15 13.01 -5.84
N LEU A 60 7.55 12.84 -4.58
CA LEU A 60 7.24 11.62 -3.81
C LEU A 60 5.72 11.47 -3.63
N GLN A 61 5.01 12.54 -3.28
CA GLN A 61 3.54 12.49 -3.17
C GLN A 61 2.91 12.07 -4.49
N HIS A 62 3.22 12.76 -5.58
CA HIS A 62 2.58 12.52 -6.87
C HIS A 62 2.96 11.21 -7.55
N GLN A 63 4.23 10.80 -7.48
CA GLN A 63 4.71 9.62 -8.21
C GLN A 63 4.61 8.33 -7.39
N PHE A 64 4.51 8.40 -6.07
CA PHE A 64 4.55 7.22 -5.19
C PHE A 64 3.28 7.04 -4.35
N VAL A 65 2.80 8.12 -3.73
CA VAL A 65 1.64 8.07 -2.82
C VAL A 65 0.35 7.98 -3.63
N ASP A 66 0.14 8.90 -4.57
CA ASP A 66 -1.08 8.99 -5.37
C ASP A 66 -1.34 7.70 -6.17
N HIS A 67 -0.29 7.09 -6.72
CA HIS A 67 -0.40 5.83 -7.46
C HIS A 67 -0.89 4.67 -6.57
N ARG A 68 -0.36 4.54 -5.35
CA ARG A 68 -0.80 3.51 -4.39
C ARG A 68 -2.22 3.76 -3.90
N LYS A 69 -2.55 5.02 -3.64
CA LYS A 69 -3.90 5.42 -3.26
C LYS A 69 -4.90 5.00 -4.34
N ALA A 70 -4.63 5.32 -5.60
CA ALA A 70 -5.48 4.94 -6.72
C ALA A 70 -5.64 3.42 -6.86
N LEU A 71 -4.55 2.66 -6.70
CA LEU A 71 -4.57 1.20 -6.77
C LEU A 71 -5.45 0.57 -5.68
N ILE A 72 -5.33 1.06 -4.44
CA ILE A 72 -6.10 0.55 -3.30
C ILE A 72 -7.57 0.93 -3.43
N GLN A 73 -7.84 2.18 -3.81
CA GLN A 73 -9.21 2.64 -4.08
C GLN A 73 -9.88 1.81 -5.17
N TYR A 74 -9.14 1.44 -6.22
CA TYR A 74 -9.66 0.54 -7.26
C TYR A 74 -10.05 -0.83 -6.69
N ILE A 75 -9.18 -1.47 -5.92
CA ILE A 75 -9.46 -2.78 -5.29
C ILE A 75 -10.70 -2.70 -4.39
N LEU A 76 -10.79 -1.66 -3.56
CA LEU A 76 -11.94 -1.47 -2.67
C LEU A 76 -13.23 -1.22 -3.45
N GLN A 77 -13.17 -0.45 -4.53
CA GLN A 77 -14.33 -0.22 -5.39
C GLN A 77 -14.79 -1.51 -6.06
N GLN A 78 -13.88 -2.35 -6.55
CA GLN A 78 -14.24 -3.66 -7.11
C GLN A 78 -14.92 -4.57 -6.07
N ALA A 79 -14.49 -4.52 -4.82
CA ALA A 79 -15.14 -5.26 -3.74
C ALA A 79 -16.55 -4.73 -3.42
N VAL A 80 -16.76 -3.42 -3.51
CA VAL A 80 -18.11 -2.80 -3.42
C VAL A 80 -18.99 -3.27 -4.58
N ASP A 81 -18.47 -3.25 -5.81
CA ASP A 81 -19.23 -3.64 -7.00
C ASP A 81 -19.66 -5.12 -6.94
N ARG A 82 -18.86 -5.98 -6.27
CA ARG A 82 -19.18 -7.38 -5.99
C ARG A 82 -20.09 -7.60 -4.76
N GLY A 83 -20.35 -6.55 -3.98
CA GLY A 83 -21.15 -6.60 -2.76
C GLY A 83 -20.44 -7.22 -1.56
N GLU A 84 -19.10 -7.30 -1.56
CA GLU A 84 -18.32 -7.83 -0.44
C GLU A 84 -18.25 -6.86 0.74
N ILE A 85 -18.29 -5.55 0.47
CA ILE A 85 -18.24 -4.47 1.46
C ILE A 85 -19.21 -3.34 1.08
N SER A 86 -19.62 -2.54 2.06
CA SER A 86 -20.38 -1.32 1.82
C SER A 86 -19.47 -0.20 1.31
N SER A 87 -19.92 0.62 0.37
CA SER A 87 -19.18 1.84 -0.04
C SER A 87 -18.98 2.80 1.13
N ALA A 88 -19.87 2.79 2.13
CA ALA A 88 -19.73 3.57 3.36
C ALA A 88 -18.58 3.11 4.27
N ALA A 89 -18.05 1.90 4.05
CA ALA A 89 -16.89 1.39 4.79
C ALA A 89 -15.56 1.94 4.25
N ILE A 90 -15.55 2.53 3.05
CA ILE A 90 -14.35 3.13 2.46
C ILE A 90 -14.13 4.51 3.10
N SER A 91 -13.02 4.66 3.83
CA SER A 91 -12.57 5.92 4.41
C SER A 91 -11.21 6.31 3.83
N ASP A 92 -10.98 7.62 3.68
CA ASP A 92 -9.67 8.18 3.32
C ASP A 92 -8.57 7.86 4.34
N GLU A 93 -8.93 7.42 5.55
CA GLU A 93 -7.99 7.00 6.59
C GLU A 93 -7.59 5.51 6.49
N LEU A 94 -8.24 4.72 5.63
CA LEU A 94 -8.01 3.26 5.57
C LEU A 94 -7.09 2.85 4.42
N TRP A 95 -6.98 3.68 3.37
CA TRP A 95 -6.24 3.27 2.15
C TRP A 95 -4.77 3.02 2.44
N ASP A 96 -4.17 3.72 3.41
CA ASP A 96 -2.73 3.65 3.68
C ASP A 96 -2.36 2.58 4.72
N LEU A 97 -3.32 1.92 5.37
CA LEU A 97 -3.03 0.95 6.43
C LEU A 97 -2.10 -0.20 5.96
N LEU A 98 -2.44 -0.82 4.82
CA LEU A 98 -1.66 -1.91 4.25
C LEU A 98 -0.27 -1.44 3.81
N PRO A 99 -0.12 -0.48 2.86
CA PRO A 99 1.20 -0.05 2.42
C PRO A 99 2.00 0.63 3.53
N GLY A 100 1.36 1.45 4.36
CA GLY A 100 1.99 2.20 5.45
C GLY A 100 2.64 1.27 6.47
N TYR A 101 1.93 0.25 6.94
CA TYR A 101 2.49 -0.73 7.87
C TYR A 101 3.66 -1.51 7.28
N LEU A 102 3.52 -2.02 6.05
CA LEU A 102 4.55 -2.84 5.39
C LEU A 102 5.83 -2.03 5.07
N ILE A 103 5.66 -0.78 4.62
CA ILE A 103 6.76 0.15 4.39
C ILE A 103 7.41 0.50 5.72
N PHE A 104 6.64 0.88 6.74
CA PHE A 104 7.17 1.22 8.06
C PHE A 104 8.07 0.11 8.61
N ARG A 105 7.60 -1.15 8.61
CA ARG A 105 8.38 -2.30 9.11
C ARG A 105 9.69 -2.53 8.35
N SER A 106 9.67 -2.35 7.03
CA SER A 106 10.86 -2.54 6.21
C SER A 106 11.90 -1.42 6.40
N ILE A 107 11.43 -0.19 6.58
CA ILE A 107 12.27 1.00 6.53
C ILE A 107 12.81 1.38 7.91
N ILE A 108 11.94 1.42 8.93
CA ILE A 108 12.25 1.99 10.25
C ILE A 108 12.91 0.95 11.19
N PRO A 109 12.25 -0.16 11.58
CA PRO A 109 12.89 -1.18 12.39
C PRO A 109 13.77 -2.13 11.56
N ASN A 110 13.85 -1.94 10.24
CA ASN A 110 14.57 -2.81 9.30
C ASN A 110 14.23 -4.31 9.50
N ARG A 111 12.94 -4.60 9.71
CA ARG A 111 12.37 -5.93 9.89
C ARG A 111 11.38 -6.18 8.75
N PRO A 112 11.84 -6.64 7.58
CA PRO A 112 10.97 -6.84 6.42
C PRO A 112 9.77 -7.73 6.76
N PRO A 113 8.56 -7.37 6.32
CA PRO A 113 7.37 -8.18 6.50
C PRO A 113 7.48 -9.52 5.75
N THR A 114 6.91 -10.57 6.33
CA THR A 114 6.75 -11.90 5.73
C THR A 114 5.38 -12.05 5.10
N GLN A 115 5.14 -13.15 4.38
CA GLN A 115 3.79 -13.51 3.92
C GLN A 115 2.80 -13.60 5.10
N ASP A 116 3.21 -14.23 6.22
CA ASP A 116 2.40 -14.29 7.45
C ASP A 116 2.10 -12.90 8.02
N THR A 117 3.01 -11.94 7.85
CA THR A 117 2.76 -10.55 8.28
C THR A 117 1.64 -9.92 7.47
N VAL A 118 1.66 -10.11 6.15
CA VAL A 118 0.61 -9.60 5.25
C VAL A 118 -0.71 -10.26 5.59
N GLN A 119 -0.71 -11.59 5.76
CA GLN A 119 -1.90 -12.35 6.09
C GLN A 119 -2.52 -11.88 7.41
N ALA A 120 -1.74 -11.78 8.48
CA ALA A 120 -2.23 -11.31 9.77
C ALA A 120 -2.81 -9.88 9.68
N LEU A 121 -2.17 -8.97 8.96
CA LEU A 121 -2.71 -7.61 8.80
C LEU A 121 -4.03 -7.62 8.01
N VAL A 122 -4.12 -8.40 6.93
CA VAL A 122 -5.32 -8.46 6.09
C VAL A 122 -6.47 -9.11 6.84
N ASP A 123 -6.24 -10.28 7.43
CA ASP A 123 -7.27 -11.11 8.05
C ASP A 123 -7.73 -10.55 9.40
N ASP A 124 -6.81 -10.04 10.22
CA ASP A 124 -7.12 -9.67 11.61
C ASP A 124 -7.46 -8.18 11.77
N VAL A 125 -7.12 -7.32 10.81
CA VAL A 125 -7.28 -5.86 10.91
C VAL A 125 -8.08 -5.29 9.76
N ILE A 126 -7.59 -5.42 8.52
CA ILE A 126 -8.18 -4.71 7.38
C ILE A 126 -9.57 -5.23 7.05
N LEU A 127 -9.72 -6.54 6.80
CA LEU A 127 -11.02 -7.11 6.46
C LEU A 127 -12.08 -6.90 7.56
N PRO A 128 -11.78 -7.14 8.86
CA PRO A 128 -12.72 -6.83 9.93
C PRO A 128 -13.12 -5.35 9.99
N SER A 129 -12.20 -4.43 9.66
CA SER A 129 -12.51 -2.99 9.63
C SER A 129 -13.46 -2.59 8.50
N LEU A 130 -13.38 -3.28 7.35
CA LEU A 130 -14.20 -3.00 6.16
C LEU A 130 -15.56 -3.70 6.16
N THR A 131 -15.70 -4.78 6.93
CA THR A 131 -16.88 -5.66 6.93
C THR A 131 -17.76 -5.52 8.17
N ARG A 132 -17.30 -4.80 9.21
CA ARG A 132 -18.16 -4.47 10.35
C ARG A 132 -19.30 -3.58 9.86
N SER A 133 -20.54 -4.03 10.07
CA SER A 133 -21.69 -3.13 10.02
C SER A 133 -21.47 -2.02 11.04
N THR A 134 -21.24 -0.80 10.55
CA THR A 134 -21.51 0.40 11.33
C THR A 134 -23.01 0.37 11.63
N GLY A 135 -23.35 0.00 12.87
CA GLY A 135 -24.72 0.04 13.36
C GLY A 135 -25.28 1.45 13.39
#